data_AF-A0A1J5F2E9-F1
#
_entry.id   AF-A0A1J5F2E9-F1
#
_cell.length_a   1.000
_cell.length_b   1.000
_cell.length_c   1.000
_cell.angle_alpha   90.00
_cell.angle_beta   90.00
_cell.angle_gamma   90.00
#
_symmetry.space_group_name_H-M   'P 1'
#
loop_
_entity.id
_entity.type
_entity.pdbx_description
1 polymer ?
#
loop_
_entity_poly.entity_id
_entity_poly.type
_entity_poly.pdbx_seq_one_letter_code
_entity_poly.pdbx_strand_id
1 'polypeptide(L)'
;MNEVNNRFFSKANLMSLFFIQNKWHQHGVLVHTLRVTYYVLKNRDFKFFAAALLHDIAKPSTAYKKDEEDIQYAEYSFTDHEERSFQIIKNWFFISDYTKQIVRYHYLIRDIKKSKKEDISRYNLKKPLWDKLSKEMQDDLYRFLTYDDLGKGKKRRD
;
A
#
# COMPACT_ATOMS: atom_id res chain seq x y z
N MET A 1 11.69 -11.78 -9.90
CA MET A 1 11.91 -10.90 -8.73
C MET A 1 12.01 -11.79 -7.49
N ASN A 2 12.99 -11.55 -6.62
CA ASN A 2 13.12 -12.31 -5.37
C ASN A 2 11.88 -12.08 -4.50
N GLU A 3 11.15 -13.14 -4.18
CA GLU A 3 9.99 -13.07 -3.30
C GLU A 3 10.47 -12.93 -1.85
N VAL A 4 10.58 -11.70 -1.36
CA VAL A 4 10.85 -11.44 0.07
C VAL A 4 9.65 -11.92 0.87
N ASN A 5 9.78 -12.90 1.76
CA ASN A 5 8.68 -13.35 2.63
C ASN A 5 9.15 -13.39 4.08
N ASN A 6 9.01 -12.27 4.78
CA ASN A 6 9.41 -12.15 6.18
C ASN A 6 8.45 -12.92 7.09
N ARG A 7 9.02 -13.76 7.96
CA ARG A 7 8.29 -14.35 9.10
C ARG A 7 7.71 -13.23 9.98
N PHE A 8 6.58 -13.49 10.62
CA PHE A 8 5.86 -12.52 11.45
C PHE A 8 6.72 -11.85 12.55
N PHE A 9 7.64 -12.60 13.16
CA PHE A 9 8.55 -12.08 14.18
C PHE A 9 9.97 -11.77 13.68
N SER A 10 10.17 -11.68 12.35
CA SER A 10 11.48 -11.27 11.84
C SER A 10 11.75 -9.80 12.19
N LYS A 11 13.03 -9.44 12.31
CA LYS A 11 13.44 -8.05 12.56
C LYS A 11 12.84 -7.10 11.52
N ALA A 12 12.87 -7.44 10.24
CA ALA A 12 12.31 -6.60 9.18
C ALA A 12 10.79 -6.44 9.30
N ASN A 13 10.06 -7.52 9.64
CA ASN A 13 8.63 -7.47 9.85
C ASN A 13 8.27 -6.53 11.02
N LEU A 14 8.84 -6.78 12.20
CA LEU A 14 8.55 -5.99 13.40
C LEU A 14 8.99 -4.53 13.26
N MET A 15 10.16 -4.28 12.67
CA MET A 15 10.64 -2.91 12.44
C MET A 15 9.74 -2.14 11.49
N SER A 16 9.31 -2.76 10.39
CA SER A 16 8.42 -2.10 9.43
C SER A 16 7.00 -1.91 9.95
N LEU A 17 6.49 -2.88 10.71
CA LEU A 17 5.18 -2.81 11.33
C LEU A 17 5.09 -1.67 12.34
N PHE A 18 6.04 -1.57 13.27
CA PHE A 18 5.93 -0.67 14.42
C PHE A 18 6.67 0.66 14.28
N PHE A 19 7.80 0.71 13.58
CA PHE A 19 8.74 1.83 13.72
C PHE A 19 9.04 2.58 12.42
N ILE A 20 9.44 1.89 11.35
CA ILE A 20 10.02 2.54 10.16
C ILE A 20 9.49 1.91 8.86
N GLN A 21 8.85 2.71 8.01
CA GLN A 21 8.59 2.33 6.61
C GLN A 21 9.69 2.85 5.69
N ASN A 22 9.49 3.97 5.02
CA ASN A 22 10.43 4.61 4.10
C ASN A 22 10.38 6.14 4.27
N LYS A 23 11.21 6.87 3.51
CA LYS A 23 11.28 8.34 3.57
C LYS A 23 9.94 9.06 3.43
N TRP A 24 8.95 8.46 2.76
CA TRP A 24 7.64 9.05 2.54
C TRP A 24 6.70 8.94 3.74
N HIS A 25 6.99 8.08 4.72
CA HIS A 25 6.10 7.79 5.84
C HIS A 25 6.77 8.16 7.16
N GLN A 26 6.12 9.02 7.94
CA GLN A 26 6.58 9.42 9.27
C GLN A 26 6.66 8.22 10.24
N HIS A 27 5.82 7.21 10.04
CA HIS A 27 5.57 6.13 10.99
C HIS A 27 5.70 4.74 10.36
N GLY A 28 5.74 3.70 11.20
CA GLY A 28 5.59 2.30 10.78
C GLY A 28 4.22 2.01 10.15
N VAL A 29 4.05 0.81 9.59
CA VAL A 29 2.82 0.39 8.88
C VAL A 29 1.60 0.50 9.78
N LEU A 30 1.69 0.04 11.04
CA LEU A 30 0.53 0.04 11.95
C LEU A 30 -0.04 1.44 12.16
N VAL A 31 0.81 2.42 12.51
CA VAL A 31 0.36 3.79 12.76
C VAL A 31 -0.15 4.44 11.47
N HIS A 32 0.47 4.15 10.33
CA HIS A 32 -0.03 4.58 9.03
C HIS A 32 -1.45 4.05 8.76
N THR A 33 -1.67 2.75 8.89
CA THR A 33 -2.99 2.10 8.75
C THR A 33 -4.05 2.72 9.67
N LEU A 34 -3.69 2.97 10.93
CA LEU A 34 -4.59 3.63 11.90
C LEU A 34 -4.92 5.07 11.49
N ARG A 35 -3.95 5.82 10.94
CA ARG A 35 -4.18 7.18 10.44
C ARG A 35 -5.07 7.20 9.20
N VAL A 36 -4.85 6.29 8.24
CA VAL A 36 -5.73 6.15 7.07
C VAL A 36 -7.16 5.84 7.53
N THR A 37 -7.31 4.91 8.48
CA THR A 37 -8.60 4.57 9.09
C THR A 37 -9.23 5.78 9.77
N TYR A 38 -8.47 6.56 10.53
CA TYR A 38 -8.94 7.80 11.14
C TYR A 38 -9.47 8.79 10.09
N TYR A 39 -8.75 9.03 8.99
CA TYR A 39 -9.21 9.97 7.96
C TYR A 39 -10.44 9.48 7.21
N VAL A 40 -10.54 8.17 6.95
CA VAL A 40 -11.74 7.55 6.40
C VAL A 40 -12.96 7.77 7.31
N LEU A 41 -12.82 7.48 8.60
CA LEU A 41 -13.91 7.65 9.57
C LEU A 41 -14.27 9.13 9.79
N LYS A 42 -13.27 10.00 9.86
CA LYS A 42 -13.45 11.45 9.98
C LYS A 42 -14.28 12.04 8.83
N ASN A 43 -14.06 11.54 7.62
CA ASN A 43 -14.80 11.96 6.41
C ASN A 43 -16.11 11.19 6.18
N ARG A 44 -16.48 10.29 7.11
CA ARG A 44 -17.70 9.46 7.05
C ARG A 44 -17.77 8.52 5.84
N ASP A 45 -16.61 8.16 5.27
CA ASP A 45 -16.54 7.23 4.15
C ASP A 45 -16.47 5.79 4.60
N PHE A 46 -17.49 5.35 5.34
CA PHE A 46 -17.51 4.04 5.99
C PHE A 46 -17.33 2.86 5.04
N LYS A 47 -17.65 3.03 3.75
CA LYS A 47 -17.37 2.04 2.71
C LYS A 47 -15.89 1.67 2.60
N PHE A 48 -14.98 2.57 2.97
CA PHE A 48 -13.54 2.32 2.97
C PHE A 48 -13.01 1.75 4.28
N PHE A 49 -13.84 1.57 5.31
CA PHE A 49 -13.36 1.18 6.65
C PHE A 49 -12.55 -0.12 6.63
N ALA A 50 -13.08 -1.18 6.00
CA ALA A 50 -12.37 -2.45 5.89
C ALA A 50 -11.11 -2.33 5.03
N ALA A 51 -11.15 -1.56 3.94
CA ALA A 51 -9.98 -1.34 3.09
C ALA A 51 -8.89 -0.54 3.83
N ALA A 52 -9.26 0.45 4.64
CA ALA A 52 -8.34 1.26 5.43
C ALA A 52 -7.52 0.41 6.40
N LEU A 53 -8.15 -0.59 7.02
CA LEU A 53 -7.48 -1.54 7.91
C LEU A 53 -6.58 -2.55 7.18
N LEU A 54 -6.88 -2.85 5.91
CA LEU A 54 -6.30 -4.01 5.20
C LEU A 54 -5.39 -3.67 4.02
N HIS A 55 -5.39 -2.44 3.51
CA HIS A 55 -4.67 -2.07 2.27
C HIS A 55 -3.18 -2.45 2.30
N ASP A 56 -2.55 -2.31 3.45
CA ASP A 56 -1.12 -2.54 3.67
C ASP A 56 -0.78 -3.76 4.53
N ILE A 57 -1.74 -4.68 4.73
CA ILE A 57 -1.55 -5.84 5.62
C ILE A 57 -0.33 -6.70 5.24
N ALA A 58 0.07 -6.72 3.96
CA ALA A 58 1.25 -7.45 3.51
C ALA A 58 2.58 -6.67 3.58
N LYS A 59 2.59 -5.35 3.82
CA LYS A 59 3.86 -4.58 3.82
C LYS A 59 4.92 -5.19 4.77
N PRO A 60 4.60 -5.58 6.02
CA PRO A 60 5.62 -6.16 6.89
C PRO A 60 6.21 -7.48 6.37
N SER A 61 5.40 -8.30 5.69
CA SER A 61 5.87 -9.56 5.10
C SER A 61 6.72 -9.36 3.84
N THR A 62 6.62 -8.20 3.18
CA THR A 62 7.40 -7.86 1.99
C THR A 62 8.57 -6.91 2.23
N ALA A 63 8.75 -6.43 3.47
CA ALA A 63 9.76 -5.42 3.81
C ALA A 63 11.21 -5.87 3.50
N TYR A 64 11.95 -5.10 2.70
CA TYR A 64 13.36 -5.38 2.40
C TYR A 64 14.19 -4.11 2.20
N LYS A 65 15.52 -4.27 2.19
CA LYS A 65 16.46 -3.20 1.82
C LYS A 65 16.73 -3.30 0.33
N LYS A 66 16.31 -2.30 -0.45
CA LYS A 66 16.44 -2.34 -1.90
C LYS A 66 17.82 -1.88 -2.39
N ASP A 67 18.34 -0.83 -1.78
CA ASP A 67 19.55 -0.13 -2.22
C ASP A 67 20.34 0.41 -1.01
N GLU A 68 21.46 1.06 -1.29
CA GLU A 68 22.33 1.66 -0.27
C GLU A 68 21.60 2.74 0.56
N GLU A 69 20.62 3.44 -0.03
CA GLU A 69 19.82 4.46 0.65
C GLU A 69 18.96 3.79 1.76
N ASP A 70 18.25 2.70 1.43
CA ASP A 70 17.47 1.91 2.40
C ASP A 70 18.34 1.38 3.57
N ILE A 71 19.59 1.01 3.27
CA ILE A 71 20.57 0.55 4.28
C ILE A 71 21.01 1.72 5.16
N GLN A 72 21.44 2.82 4.55
CA GLN A 72 21.95 4.01 5.24
C GLN A 72 20.93 4.59 6.23
N TYR A 73 19.67 4.70 5.82
CA TYR A 73 18.61 5.32 6.64
C TYR A 73 17.78 4.31 7.43
N ALA A 74 18.15 3.03 7.41
CA ALA A 74 17.39 1.96 8.01
C ALA A 74 15.91 1.89 7.55
N GLU A 75 15.63 2.27 6.29
CA GLU A 75 14.31 2.29 5.64
C GLU A 75 14.01 1.02 4.83
N TYR A 76 12.75 0.77 4.49
CA TYR A 76 12.28 -0.43 3.82
C TYR A 76 11.51 -0.12 2.54
N SER A 77 11.78 -0.93 1.52
CA SER A 77 11.00 -1.04 0.30
C SER A 77 9.98 -2.18 0.40
N PHE A 78 8.87 -2.06 -0.35
CA PHE A 78 7.72 -2.97 -0.29
C PHE A 78 7.21 -3.30 -1.69
N THR A 79 7.83 -4.30 -2.31
CA THR A 79 7.50 -4.70 -3.68
C THR A 79 6.19 -5.49 -3.71
N ASP A 80 5.28 -5.08 -4.60
CA ASP A 80 3.99 -5.72 -4.89
C ASP A 80 3.14 -6.03 -3.64
N HIS A 81 3.26 -5.20 -2.61
CA HIS A 81 2.54 -5.39 -1.35
C HIS A 81 1.02 -5.31 -1.54
N GLU A 82 0.52 -4.57 -2.54
CA GLU A 82 -0.91 -4.46 -2.85
C GLU A 82 -1.49 -5.80 -3.35
N GLU A 83 -0.76 -6.46 -4.27
CA GLU A 83 -1.15 -7.79 -4.75
C GLU A 83 -1.06 -8.81 -3.62
N ARG A 84 -0.04 -8.74 -2.77
CA ARG A 84 0.07 -9.66 -1.63
C ARG A 84 -1.00 -9.42 -0.57
N SER A 85 -1.34 -8.16 -0.29
CA SER A 85 -2.46 -7.82 0.59
C SER A 85 -3.75 -8.44 0.04
N PHE A 86 -3.99 -8.34 -1.27
CA PHE A 86 -5.11 -9.02 -1.92
C PHE A 86 -5.06 -10.55 -1.77
N GLN A 87 -3.90 -11.19 -2.00
CA GLN A 87 -3.76 -12.64 -1.86
C GLN A 87 -4.03 -13.14 -0.43
N ILE A 88 -3.73 -12.33 0.59
CA ILE A 88 -4.06 -12.64 1.99
C ILE A 88 -5.57 -12.66 2.20
N ILE A 89 -6.30 -11.67 1.65
CA ILE A 89 -7.72 -11.47 1.94
C ILE A 89 -8.68 -12.07 0.90
N LYS A 90 -8.18 -12.56 -0.25
CA LYS A 90 -9.02 -12.95 -1.41
C LYS A 90 -10.09 -13.99 -1.06
N ASN A 91 -9.76 -14.92 -0.16
CA ASN A 91 -10.62 -16.03 0.25
C ASN A 91 -11.37 -15.78 1.57
N TRP A 92 -11.25 -14.58 2.15
CA TRP A 92 -12.00 -14.25 3.37
C TRP A 92 -13.45 -13.93 2.99
N PHE A 93 -14.36 -14.88 3.27
CA PHE A 93 -15.77 -14.79 2.87
C PHE A 93 -16.52 -13.56 3.43
N PHE A 94 -16.03 -13.00 4.54
CA PHE A 94 -16.60 -11.83 5.19
C PHE A 94 -16.05 -10.49 4.64
N ILE A 95 -15.07 -10.52 3.73
CA ILE A 95 -14.55 -9.33 3.06
C ILE A 95 -15.21 -9.19 1.69
N SER A 96 -15.84 -8.04 1.45
CA SER A 96 -16.50 -7.76 0.17
C SER A 96 -15.51 -7.65 -0.99
N ASP A 97 -15.95 -8.00 -2.20
CA ASP A 97 -15.12 -7.86 -3.40
C ASP A 97 -14.76 -6.41 -3.70
N TYR A 98 -15.62 -5.47 -3.31
CA TYR A 98 -15.30 -4.05 -3.32
C TYR A 98 -14.05 -3.75 -2.48
N THR A 99 -14.01 -4.22 -1.22
CA THR A 99 -12.85 -4.03 -0.33
C THR A 99 -11.59 -4.64 -0.94
N LYS A 100 -11.71 -5.85 -1.50
CA LYS A 100 -10.59 -6.54 -2.15
C LYS A 100 -10.04 -5.74 -3.33
N GLN A 101 -10.91 -5.12 -4.13
CA GLN A 101 -10.50 -4.25 -5.25
C GLN A 101 -9.80 -2.98 -4.77
N ILE A 102 -10.31 -2.30 -3.73
CA ILE A 102 -9.64 -1.13 -3.15
C ILE A 102 -8.25 -1.54 -2.65
N VAL A 103 -8.13 -2.61 -1.85
CA VAL A 103 -6.84 -3.10 -1.34
C VAL A 103 -5.86 -3.39 -2.49
N ARG A 104 -6.30 -4.12 -3.52
CA ARG A 104 -5.45 -4.53 -4.63
C ARG A 104 -4.97 -3.36 -5.51
N TYR A 105 -5.82 -2.35 -5.70
CA TYR A 105 -5.59 -1.32 -6.71
C TYR A 105 -5.36 0.08 -6.14
N HIS A 106 -5.38 0.29 -4.82
CA HIS A 106 -5.29 1.64 -4.22
C HIS A 106 -4.07 2.45 -4.69
N TYR A 107 -2.94 1.79 -4.99
CA TYR A 107 -1.72 2.44 -5.47
C TYR A 107 -1.53 2.38 -7.00
N LEU A 108 -2.43 1.70 -7.73
CA LEU A 108 -2.29 1.38 -9.17
C LEU A 108 -2.05 2.63 -10.01
N ILE A 109 -2.82 3.70 -9.79
CA ILE A 109 -2.68 4.94 -10.57
C ILE A 109 -1.33 5.62 -10.37
N ARG A 110 -0.77 5.55 -9.14
CA ARG A 110 0.54 6.12 -8.85
C ARG A 110 1.64 5.28 -9.47
N ASP A 111 1.50 3.97 -9.44
CA ASP A 111 2.42 3.04 -10.10
C ASP A 111 2.43 3.27 -11.63
N ILE A 112 1.27 3.38 -12.27
CA ILE A 112 1.15 3.72 -13.70
C ILE A 112 1.88 5.03 -14.03
N LYS A 113 1.68 6.09 -13.22
CA LYS A 113 2.36 7.38 -13.44
C LYS A 113 3.88 7.26 -13.32
N LYS A 114 4.37 6.48 -12.36
CA LYS A 114 5.80 6.25 -12.12
C LYS A 114 6.42 5.39 -13.22
N SER A 115 5.80 4.25 -13.52
CA SER A 115 6.28 3.30 -14.52
C SER A 115 6.27 3.89 -15.93
N LYS A 116 5.37 4.81 -16.26
CA LYS A 116 5.41 5.51 -17.56
C LYS A 116 6.77 6.20 -17.83
N LYS A 117 7.48 6.62 -16.77
CA LYS A 117 8.80 7.27 -16.86
C LYS A 117 9.95 6.29 -16.70
N GLU A 118 9.81 5.31 -15.81
CA GLU A 118 10.91 4.46 -15.36
C GLU A 118 10.90 3.04 -15.95
N ASP A 119 9.73 2.52 -16.31
CA ASP A 119 9.52 1.13 -16.75
C ASP A 119 8.29 1.01 -17.65
N ILE A 120 8.49 1.19 -18.95
CA ILE A 120 7.43 1.17 -19.95
C ILE A 120 6.73 -0.21 -20.04
N SER A 121 7.43 -1.30 -19.70
CA SER A 121 6.87 -2.64 -19.68
C SER A 121 5.83 -2.76 -18.56
N ARG A 122 6.19 -2.33 -17.33
CA ARG A 122 5.26 -2.27 -16.19
C ARG A 122 4.08 -1.34 -16.47
N TYR A 123 4.29 -0.21 -17.14
CA TYR A 123 3.20 0.66 -17.60
C TYR A 123 2.22 -0.06 -18.52
N ASN A 124 2.72 -0.73 -19.57
CA ASN A 124 1.89 -1.43 -20.55
C ASN A 124 1.09 -2.59 -19.92
N LEU A 125 1.60 -3.21 -18.86
CA LEU A 125 0.86 -4.23 -18.10
C LEU A 125 -0.23 -3.64 -17.20
N LYS A 126 0.03 -2.50 -16.53
CA LYS A 126 -0.87 -1.92 -15.53
C LYS A 126 -1.95 -1.03 -16.12
N LYS A 127 -1.66 -0.33 -17.22
CA LYS A 127 -2.62 0.59 -17.84
C LYS A 127 -3.93 -0.10 -18.25
N PRO A 128 -3.92 -1.29 -18.89
CA PRO A 128 -5.15 -2.01 -19.20
C PRO A 128 -5.95 -2.45 -17.98
N LEU A 129 -5.29 -2.73 -16.84
CA LEU A 129 -5.99 -3.06 -15.60
C LEU A 129 -6.80 -1.86 -15.11
N TRP A 130 -6.20 -0.66 -15.12
CA TRP A 130 -6.88 0.58 -14.76
C TRP A 130 -8.04 0.90 -15.71
N ASP A 131 -7.84 0.75 -17.02
CA ASP A 131 -8.84 1.08 -18.03
C ASP A 131 -10.08 0.18 -18.00
N LYS A 132 -9.95 -1.03 -17.43
CA LYS A 132 -11.06 -1.96 -17.21
C LYS A 132 -11.88 -1.64 -15.97
N LEU A 133 -11.39 -0.81 -15.05
CA LEU A 133 -12.13 -0.42 -13.86
C LEU A 133 -13.26 0.53 -14.24
N SER A 134 -14.41 0.39 -13.57
CA SER A 134 -15.51 1.34 -13.74
C SER A 134 -15.09 2.74 -13.29
N LYS A 135 -15.79 3.76 -13.79
CA LYS A 135 -15.51 5.16 -13.41
C LYS A 135 -15.64 5.37 -11.90
N GLU A 136 -16.65 4.76 -11.29
CA GLU A 136 -16.90 4.80 -9.84
C GLU A 136 -15.75 4.17 -9.06
N MET A 137 -15.22 3.03 -9.50
CA MET A 137 -14.06 2.39 -8.87
C MET A 137 -12.80 3.26 -9.01
N GLN A 138 -12.56 3.86 -10.18
CA GLN A 138 -11.43 4.77 -10.37
C GLN A 138 -11.53 5.98 -9.43
N ASP A 139 -12.72 6.58 -9.30
CA ASP A 139 -12.95 7.73 -8.42
C ASP A 139 -12.78 7.35 -6.94
N ASP A 140 -13.22 6.16 -6.55
CA ASP A 140 -13.01 5.61 -5.22
C ASP A 140 -11.53 5.34 -4.91
N LEU A 141 -10.77 4.83 -5.88
CA LEU A 141 -9.32 4.64 -5.73
C LEU A 141 -8.60 5.98 -5.58
N TYR A 142 -8.99 7.02 -6.33
CA TYR A 142 -8.45 8.37 -6.14
C TYR A 142 -8.76 8.93 -4.75
N ARG A 143 -10.01 8.75 -4.29
CA ARG A 143 -10.43 9.20 -2.97
C ARG A 143 -9.68 8.47 -1.87
N PHE A 144 -9.58 7.14 -1.95
CA PHE A 144 -8.85 6.33 -0.98
C PHE A 144 -7.36 6.69 -0.95
N LEU A 145 -6.73 6.92 -2.11
CA LEU A 145 -5.34 7.35 -2.20
C LEU A 145 -5.09 8.69 -1.50
N THR A 146 -6.09 9.57 -1.45
CA THR A 146 -6.01 10.81 -0.68
C THR A 146 -5.93 10.54 0.83
N TYR A 147 -6.68 9.55 1.34
CA TYR A 147 -6.58 9.14 2.75
C TYR A 147 -5.28 8.41 3.06
N ASP A 148 -4.81 7.57 2.13
CA ASP A 148 -3.48 6.96 2.18
C ASP A 148 -2.39 8.04 2.36
N ASP A 149 -2.41 9.07 1.51
CA ASP A 149 -1.45 10.17 1.56
C ASP A 149 -1.52 10.96 2.87
N LEU A 150 -2.72 11.29 3.35
CA LEU A 150 -2.90 11.95 4.66
C LEU A 150 -2.38 11.06 5.82
N GLY A 151 -2.49 9.75 5.66
CA GLY A 151 -1.98 8.75 6.59
C GLY A 151 -0.46 8.73 6.73
N LYS A 152 0.29 9.28 5.76
CA LYS A 152 1.77 9.24 5.74
C LYS A 152 2.41 10.15 6.78
N GLY A 153 1.73 11.24 7.15
CA GLY A 153 2.31 12.27 8.01
C GLY A 153 3.39 13.09 7.29
N LYS A 154 4.34 13.64 8.04
CA LYS A 154 5.43 14.42 7.45
C LYS A 154 6.45 13.49 6.79
N LYS A 155 6.91 13.86 5.58
CA LYS A 155 8.06 13.21 4.93
C LYS A 155 9.27 13.28 5.88
N ARG A 156 10.02 12.18 6.00
CA ARG A 156 11.12 12.07 6.97
C ARG A 156 12.34 12.91 6.57
N ARG A 157 12.55 13.10 5.26
CA ARG A 157 13.73 13.76 4.67
C ARG A 157 13.49 14.05 3.18
N ASP A 158 14.24 14.97 2.61
CA ASP A 158 14.11 15.39 1.21
C ASP A 158 14.77 14.45 0.20
#